data_AF-A0A7C6FQD8-F1
#
_entry.id   AF-A0A7C6FQD8-F1
#
_cell.length_a   1.000
_cell.length_b   1.000
_cell.length_c   1.000
_cell.angle_alpha   90.00
_cell.angle_beta   90.00
_cell.angle_gamma   90.00
#
_symmetry.space_group_name_H-M   'P 1'
#
loop_
_entity.id
_entity.type
_entity.pdbx_description
1 polymer ?
#
loop_
_entity_poly.entity_id
_entity_poly.type
_entity_poly.pdbx_seq_one_letter_code
_entity_poly.pdbx_strand_id
1 'polypeptide(L)'
;NRIILLRDQGNRAVFERVIFDNIPGGRNHNGGRIAFGPDGMLYVTTGETNQGDLAQNLDSWGGKILRFTPDGKVPDDNPFPRSPVYSYGHRNPQGLAWHPETGDLFSSEHGPSGEQGWRGHDEINQIIPGGNYGWPIEIGTHQNPAFIGPIVFWQNSTPPTGMTFFRKDLFVASLRSQALLRIILEIKDGNYQVKEIERWFASGPSAGRFGRLRDVVEGPDGNLYLLTSNRDGRGRPQPGDDAIWRLIFP
;
A
#
# COMPACT_ATOMS: atom_id res chain seq x y z
N ASN A 1 -5.92 7.05 14.93
CA ASN A 1 -4.61 6.97 14.25
C ASN A 1 -4.00 8.36 14.15
N ARG A 2 -2.68 8.46 14.14
CA ARG A 2 -1.94 9.72 14.05
C ARG A 2 -0.57 9.52 13.41
N ILE A 3 -0.04 10.59 12.83
CA ILE A 3 1.31 10.67 12.31
C ILE A 3 2.16 11.39 13.37
N ILE A 4 3.27 10.77 13.77
CA ILE A 4 4.20 11.33 14.75
C ILE A 4 5.58 11.47 14.13
N LEU A 5 6.28 12.53 14.52
CA LEU A 5 7.70 12.68 14.26
C LEU A 5 8.48 12.10 15.43
N LEU A 6 9.41 11.22 15.12
CA LEU A 6 10.36 10.67 16.08
C LEU A 6 11.77 11.16 15.73
N ARG A 7 12.55 11.48 16.76
CA ARG A 7 13.98 11.77 16.63
C ARG A 7 14.78 10.49 16.86
N ASP A 8 15.60 10.14 15.89
CA ASP A 8 16.58 9.06 16.05
C ASP A 8 17.75 9.51 16.94
N GLN A 9 18.09 8.71 17.96
CA GLN A 9 19.25 8.89 18.83
C GLN A 9 20.23 7.70 18.70
N GLY A 10 20.20 6.99 17.57
CA GLY A 10 21.04 5.85 17.24
C GLY A 10 20.48 4.53 17.76
N ASN A 11 20.32 4.40 19.08
CA ASN A 11 19.81 3.16 19.70
C ASN A 11 18.32 3.22 20.08
N ARG A 12 17.67 4.37 19.92
CA ARG A 12 16.25 4.57 20.23
C ARG A 12 15.66 5.71 19.41
N ALA A 13 14.37 5.62 19.20
CA ALA A 13 13.55 6.71 18.68
C ALA A 13 12.86 7.43 19.87
N VAL A 14 12.94 8.76 19.90
CA VAL A 14 12.29 9.59 20.93
C VAL A 14 11.15 10.37 20.29
N PHE A 15 10.00 10.40 20.95
CA PHE A 15 8.86 11.21 20.50
C PHE A 15 9.23 12.69 20.47
N GLU A 16 8.99 13.34 19.32
CA GLU A 16 9.25 14.77 19.16
C GLU A 16 7.95 15.56 19.11
N ARG A 17 7.06 15.24 18.16
CA ARG A 17 5.74 15.90 18.05
C ARG A 17 4.73 15.08 17.26
N VAL A 18 3.46 15.46 17.38
CA VAL A 18 2.40 15.02 16.45
C VAL A 18 2.49 15.87 15.19
N ILE A 19 2.50 15.22 14.03
CA ILE A 19 2.43 15.86 12.71
C ILE A 19 0.98 16.07 12.30
N PHE A 20 0.16 15.04 12.50
CA PHE A 20 -1.25 15.04 12.16
C PHE A 20 -2.00 14.04 13.03
N ASP A 21 -3.21 14.37 13.47
CA ASP A 21 -4.02 13.54 14.36
C ASP A 21 -5.44 13.36 13.82
N ASN A 22 -6.30 12.67 14.57
CA ASN A 22 -7.71 12.43 14.26
C ASN A 22 -7.94 11.63 12.97
N ILE A 23 -6.96 10.85 12.52
CA ILE A 23 -7.20 9.84 11.49
C ILE A 23 -8.06 8.74 12.13
N PRO A 24 -9.20 8.35 11.54
CA PRO A 24 -10.01 7.25 12.06
C PRO A 24 -9.17 5.99 12.29
N GLY A 25 -9.40 5.34 13.43
CA GLY A 25 -8.74 4.08 13.78
C GLY A 25 -9.76 3.07 14.27
N GLY A 26 -9.57 1.81 13.91
CA GLY A 26 -10.45 0.71 14.27
C GLY A 26 -9.68 -0.57 14.52
N ARG A 27 -10.41 -1.66 14.81
CA ARG A 27 -9.80 -2.99 14.98
C ARG A 27 -9.12 -3.50 13.70
N ASN A 28 -9.70 -3.19 12.54
CA ASN A 28 -9.15 -3.47 11.22
C ASN A 28 -9.16 -2.19 10.38
N HIS A 29 -8.48 -2.24 9.23
CA HIS A 29 -8.46 -1.21 8.19
C HIS A 29 -7.94 0.14 8.69
N ASN A 30 -6.71 0.12 9.20
CA ASN A 30 -6.01 1.32 9.65
C ASN A 30 -5.09 1.92 8.59
N GLY A 31 -4.93 1.27 7.42
CA GLY A 31 -3.88 1.62 6.47
C GLY A 31 -2.50 1.51 7.13
N GLY A 32 -1.74 2.61 7.10
CA GLY A 32 -0.57 2.80 7.96
C GLY A 32 0.78 2.87 7.23
N ARG A 33 0.81 2.78 5.90
CA ARG A 33 2.05 2.98 5.13
C ARG A 33 2.34 4.46 5.04
N ILE A 34 3.59 4.84 5.30
CA ILE A 34 4.10 6.18 5.05
C ILE A 34 5.38 6.10 4.22
N ALA A 35 5.57 7.05 3.30
CA ALA A 35 6.78 7.18 2.52
C ALA A 35 6.94 8.60 1.98
N PHE A 36 8.17 9.04 1.77
CA PHE A 36 8.45 10.28 1.05
C PHE A 36 8.49 9.99 -0.46
N GLY A 37 7.75 10.80 -1.23
CA GLY A 37 7.79 10.75 -2.68
C GLY A 37 9.01 11.47 -3.27
N PRO A 38 9.23 11.34 -4.59
CA PRO A 38 10.30 12.03 -5.31
C PRO A 38 10.13 13.57 -5.32
N ASP A 39 8.91 14.04 -5.03
CA ASP A 39 8.58 15.46 -4.83
C ASP A 39 8.97 16.00 -3.44
N GLY A 40 9.54 15.14 -2.57
CA GLY A 40 9.90 15.49 -1.19
C GLY A 40 8.71 15.57 -0.22
N MET A 41 7.51 15.17 -0.65
CA MET A 41 6.31 15.20 0.19
C MET A 41 6.11 13.86 0.90
N LEU A 42 5.49 13.90 2.08
CA LEU A 42 5.11 12.73 2.86
C LEU A 42 3.73 12.22 2.41
N TYR A 43 3.67 10.97 1.96
CA TYR A 43 2.43 10.28 1.60
C TYR A 43 2.05 9.26 2.67
N VAL A 44 0.76 9.14 2.95
CA VAL A 44 0.22 8.35 4.06
C VAL A 44 -1.04 7.61 3.65
N THR A 45 -1.05 6.29 3.81
CA THR A 45 -2.24 5.49 3.55
C THR A 45 -3.11 5.35 4.79
N THR A 46 -4.43 5.45 4.64
CA THR A 46 -5.40 5.28 5.72
C THR A 46 -6.54 4.37 5.26
N GLY A 47 -6.97 3.44 6.13
CA GLY A 47 -8.11 2.58 5.84
C GLY A 47 -9.42 3.16 6.38
N GLU A 48 -10.55 2.61 5.96
CA GLU A 48 -11.89 3.12 6.31
C GLU A 48 -12.48 2.53 7.60
N THR A 49 -11.71 1.75 8.37
CA THR A 49 -12.11 1.22 9.68
C THR A 49 -13.34 0.30 9.70
N ASN A 50 -13.72 -0.31 8.57
CA ASN A 50 -14.99 -1.03 8.32
C ASN A 50 -16.24 -0.13 8.27
N GLN A 51 -16.05 1.16 7.97
CA GLN A 51 -17.12 2.11 7.65
C GLN A 51 -16.91 2.62 6.22
N GLY A 52 -17.39 1.85 5.22
CA GLY A 52 -17.07 2.07 3.80
C GLY A 52 -17.31 3.49 3.31
N ASP A 53 -18.39 4.13 3.77
CA ASP A 53 -18.77 5.49 3.39
C ASP A 53 -17.69 6.54 3.73
N LEU A 54 -16.82 6.27 4.71
CA LEU A 54 -15.70 7.14 5.03
C LEU A 54 -14.74 7.30 3.86
N ALA A 55 -14.58 6.27 3.02
CA ALA A 55 -13.69 6.31 1.86
C ALA A 55 -14.13 7.34 0.82
N GLN A 56 -15.44 7.53 0.62
CA GLN A 56 -16.02 8.51 -0.30
C GLN A 56 -16.18 9.90 0.32
N ASN A 57 -16.27 10.00 1.65
CA ASN A 57 -16.36 11.28 2.34
C ASN A 57 -15.01 12.03 2.34
N LEU A 58 -14.94 13.19 1.67
CA LEU A 58 -13.74 14.03 1.59
C LEU A 58 -13.44 14.82 2.88
N ASP A 59 -14.41 14.93 3.79
CA ASP A 59 -14.24 15.53 5.12
C ASP A 59 -13.74 14.49 6.16
N SER A 60 -13.49 13.25 5.73
CA SER A 60 -12.92 12.16 6.54
C SER A 60 -11.52 11.79 6.07
N TRP A 61 -10.65 11.45 7.03
CA TRP A 61 -9.30 10.94 6.75
C TRP A 61 -9.22 9.42 6.66
N GLY A 62 -10.35 8.71 6.73
CA GLY A 62 -10.41 7.25 6.53
C GLY A 62 -10.57 6.89 5.06
N GLY A 63 -9.89 5.83 4.61
CA GLY A 63 -9.97 5.34 3.23
C GLY A 63 -9.36 6.30 2.22
N LYS A 64 -8.17 6.83 2.52
CA LYS A 64 -7.46 7.86 1.73
C LYS A 64 -6.00 7.49 1.49
N ILE A 65 -5.42 8.15 0.49
CA ILE A 65 -4.00 8.50 0.50
C ILE A 65 -3.93 10.00 0.79
N LEU A 66 -3.18 10.36 1.82
CA LEU A 66 -2.95 11.74 2.24
C LEU A 66 -1.55 12.19 1.82
N ARG A 67 -1.35 13.48 1.56
CA ARG A 67 -0.07 14.09 1.19
C ARG A 67 0.18 15.34 2.03
N PHE A 68 1.38 15.42 2.59
CA PHE A 68 1.84 16.49 3.47
C PHE A 68 3.24 16.96 3.06
N THR A 69 3.61 18.18 3.41
CA THR A 69 5.01 18.58 3.49
C THR A 69 5.72 17.82 4.62
N PRO A 70 7.07 17.75 4.65
CA PRO A 70 7.81 17.10 5.74
C PRO A 70 7.49 17.65 7.14
N ASP A 71 7.08 18.92 7.24
CA ASP A 71 6.70 19.55 8.51
C ASP A 71 5.22 19.36 8.89
N GLY A 72 4.41 18.73 8.03
CA GLY A 72 3.02 18.36 8.30
C GLY A 72 1.95 19.30 7.72
N LYS A 73 2.33 20.26 6.88
CA LYS A 73 1.38 21.16 6.23
C LYS A 73 0.76 20.48 5.01
N VAL A 74 -0.40 20.96 4.60
CA VAL A 74 -1.01 20.58 3.32
C VAL A 74 -0.27 21.34 2.20
N PRO A 75 0.28 20.65 1.19
CA PRO A 75 0.87 21.32 0.03
C PRO A 75 -0.15 22.17 -0.73
N ASP A 76 0.27 23.32 -1.28
CA ASP A 76 -0.63 24.23 -1.98
C ASP A 76 -1.18 23.65 -3.30
N ASP A 77 -0.46 22.69 -3.89
CA ASP A 77 -0.82 21.97 -5.11
C ASP A 77 -1.64 20.69 -4.85
N ASN A 78 -2.12 20.46 -3.61
CA ASN A 78 -2.99 19.32 -3.34
C ASN A 78 -4.33 19.46 -4.09
N PRO A 79 -4.94 18.34 -4.52
CA PRO A 79 -6.09 18.35 -5.43
C PRO A 79 -7.38 18.91 -4.80
N PHE A 80 -7.47 18.91 -3.47
CA PHE A 80 -8.62 19.41 -2.73
C PHE A 80 -8.23 20.63 -1.87
N PRO A 81 -8.93 21.77 -2.00
CA PRO A 81 -8.54 23.01 -1.32
C PRO A 81 -8.40 22.84 0.20
N ARG A 82 -7.20 23.15 0.73
CA ARG A 82 -6.86 23.07 2.17
C ARG A 82 -7.08 21.69 2.79
N SER A 83 -7.08 20.63 2.00
CA SER A 83 -7.27 19.25 2.46
C SER A 83 -6.01 18.42 2.21
N PRO A 84 -5.60 17.57 3.16
CA PRO A 84 -4.46 16.66 2.96
C PRO A 84 -4.78 15.50 2.01
N VAL A 85 -6.03 15.33 1.59
CA VAL A 85 -6.42 14.24 0.68
C VAL A 85 -5.70 14.39 -0.65
N TYR A 86 -4.97 13.35 -1.04
CA TYR A 86 -4.34 13.23 -2.35
C TYR A 86 -5.19 12.34 -3.27
N SER A 87 -5.70 11.22 -2.75
CA SER A 87 -6.71 10.40 -3.43
C SER A 87 -7.63 9.71 -2.43
N TYR A 88 -8.78 9.23 -2.88
CA TYR A 88 -9.86 8.72 -2.04
C TYR A 88 -10.58 7.52 -2.65
N GLY A 89 -11.57 6.97 -1.96
CA GLY A 89 -12.24 5.74 -2.40
C GLY A 89 -11.39 4.49 -2.19
N HIS A 90 -10.62 4.46 -1.10
CA HIS A 90 -9.76 3.32 -0.73
C HIS A 90 -10.36 2.53 0.43
N ARG A 91 -10.22 1.20 0.42
CA ARG A 91 -10.59 0.32 1.53
C ARG A 91 -9.53 0.27 2.62
N ASN A 92 -8.36 -0.25 2.29
CA ASN A 92 -7.26 -0.44 3.24
C ASN A 92 -5.91 -0.55 2.49
N PRO A 93 -5.39 0.59 1.99
CA PRO A 93 -4.12 0.62 1.29
C PRO A 93 -2.94 0.48 2.26
N GLN A 94 -1.94 -0.33 1.91
CA GLN A 94 -0.79 -0.66 2.78
C GLN A 94 0.58 -0.66 2.05
N GLY A 95 0.60 -0.24 0.79
CA GLY A 95 1.81 -0.11 -0.02
C GLY A 95 1.84 1.23 -0.73
N LEU A 96 3.04 1.79 -0.89
CA LEU A 96 3.33 2.96 -1.70
C LEU A 96 4.67 2.72 -2.40
N ALA A 97 4.75 2.93 -3.70
CA ALA A 97 5.99 2.93 -4.45
C ALA A 97 5.90 3.91 -5.62
N TRP A 98 7.03 4.48 -6.03
CA TRP A 98 7.10 5.36 -7.18
C TRP A 98 7.84 4.67 -8.32
N HIS A 99 7.27 4.74 -9.53
CA HIS A 99 7.92 4.22 -10.72
C HIS A 99 9.21 5.03 -11.00
N PRO A 100 10.38 4.37 -11.14
CA PRO A 100 11.67 5.06 -11.09
C PRO A 100 11.94 5.98 -12.27
N GLU A 101 11.26 5.77 -13.41
CA GLU A 101 11.48 6.58 -14.62
C GLU A 101 10.43 7.67 -14.81
N THR A 102 9.20 7.44 -14.37
CA THR A 102 8.07 8.38 -14.60
C THR A 102 7.72 9.20 -13.36
N GLY A 103 8.10 8.72 -12.17
CA GLY A 103 7.67 9.31 -10.90
C GLY A 103 6.21 9.04 -10.56
N ASP A 104 5.52 8.16 -11.29
CA ASP A 104 4.12 7.81 -11.00
C ASP A 104 4.01 7.05 -9.68
N LEU A 105 3.02 7.42 -8.86
CA LEU A 105 2.74 6.75 -7.60
C LEU A 105 1.90 5.49 -7.81
N PHE A 106 2.26 4.41 -7.13
CA PHE A 106 1.55 3.15 -7.07
C PHE A 106 1.15 2.83 -5.63
N SER A 107 0.00 2.19 -5.46
CA SER A 107 -0.49 1.72 -4.16
C SER A 107 -1.01 0.29 -4.26
N SER A 108 -0.88 -0.46 -3.18
CA SER A 108 -1.53 -1.76 -3.05
C SER A 108 -2.54 -1.75 -1.93
N GLU A 109 -3.65 -2.43 -2.19
CA GLU A 109 -4.81 -2.42 -1.31
C GLU A 109 -5.38 -3.81 -1.11
N HIS A 110 -5.83 -4.06 0.13
CA HIS A 110 -6.65 -5.22 0.44
C HIS A 110 -8.09 -5.01 -0.04
N GLY A 111 -8.60 -5.96 -0.81
CA GLY A 111 -10.00 -6.02 -1.18
C GLY A 111 -10.90 -6.64 -0.10
N PRO A 112 -12.20 -6.80 -0.36
CA PRO A 112 -13.18 -7.35 0.58
C PRO A 112 -12.80 -8.70 1.18
N SER A 113 -13.23 -8.90 2.42
CA SER A 113 -13.10 -10.14 3.20
C SER A 113 -14.45 -10.70 3.68
N GLY A 114 -15.55 -10.26 3.06
CA GLY A 114 -16.93 -10.64 3.34
C GLY A 114 -17.92 -9.48 3.18
N GLU A 115 -17.42 -8.25 3.11
CA GLU A 115 -18.21 -7.05 2.85
C GLU A 115 -18.96 -7.19 1.52
N GLN A 116 -20.25 -6.87 1.53
CA GLN A 116 -21.12 -6.93 0.37
C GLN A 116 -21.14 -8.31 -0.34
N GLY A 117 -20.80 -9.39 0.38
CA GLY A 117 -20.71 -10.74 -0.17
C GLY A 117 -19.41 -11.04 -0.95
N TRP A 118 -18.53 -10.05 -1.10
CA TRP A 118 -17.29 -10.18 -1.85
C TRP A 118 -16.14 -10.70 -0.99
N ARG A 119 -15.22 -11.43 -1.61
CA ARG A 119 -13.95 -11.88 -1.04
C ARG A 119 -12.85 -11.73 -2.10
N GLY A 120 -11.63 -11.41 -1.68
CA GLY A 120 -10.52 -11.16 -2.62
C GLY A 120 -10.63 -9.76 -3.19
N HIS A 121 -10.45 -9.62 -4.50
CA HIS A 121 -10.38 -8.32 -5.20
C HIS A 121 -9.33 -7.40 -4.57
N ASP A 122 -8.22 -7.98 -4.13
CA ASP A 122 -7.07 -7.20 -3.72
C ASP A 122 -6.44 -6.55 -4.96
N GLU A 123 -5.82 -5.38 -4.81
CA GLU A 123 -5.55 -4.50 -5.97
C GLU A 123 -4.15 -3.89 -5.95
N ILE A 124 -3.66 -3.56 -7.16
CA ILE A 124 -2.58 -2.60 -7.41
C ILE A 124 -3.14 -1.46 -8.27
N ASN A 125 -2.94 -0.24 -7.79
CA ASN A 125 -3.49 0.98 -8.36
C ASN A 125 -2.36 1.95 -8.76
N GLN A 126 -2.44 2.57 -9.94
CA GLN A 126 -1.72 3.82 -10.22
C GLN A 126 -2.49 4.96 -9.59
N ILE A 127 -1.82 5.75 -8.75
CA ILE A 127 -2.43 6.82 -7.98
C ILE A 127 -2.34 8.15 -8.70
N ILE A 128 -3.50 8.72 -9.05
CA ILE A 128 -3.65 10.01 -9.69
C ILE A 128 -4.12 11.05 -8.65
N PRO A 129 -3.55 12.27 -8.63
CA PRO A 129 -4.05 13.34 -7.77
C PRO A 129 -5.55 13.58 -7.97
N GLY A 130 -6.32 13.59 -6.89
CA GLY A 130 -7.78 13.77 -6.89
C GLY A 130 -8.56 12.52 -7.30
N GLY A 131 -7.89 11.42 -7.63
CA GLY A 131 -8.51 10.18 -8.09
C GLY A 131 -9.41 9.52 -7.05
N ASN A 132 -10.54 8.98 -7.52
CA ASN A 132 -11.47 8.15 -6.75
C ASN A 132 -11.31 6.69 -7.15
N TYR A 133 -10.98 5.82 -6.20
CA TYR A 133 -10.72 4.39 -6.42
C TYR A 133 -11.94 3.50 -6.15
N GLY A 134 -13.13 4.09 -6.11
CA GLY A 134 -14.39 3.36 -6.21
C GLY A 134 -14.92 2.76 -4.92
N TRP A 135 -14.07 2.36 -3.96
CA TRP A 135 -14.54 1.74 -2.71
C TRP A 135 -15.48 2.69 -1.92
N PRO A 136 -16.65 2.23 -1.40
CA PRO A 136 -17.19 0.86 -1.47
C PRO A 136 -18.20 0.64 -2.60
N ILE A 137 -18.32 1.57 -3.55
CA ILE A 137 -19.35 1.62 -4.60
C ILE A 137 -19.02 0.64 -5.74
N GLU A 138 -17.78 0.65 -6.23
CA GLU A 138 -17.28 -0.32 -7.22
C GLU A 138 -16.04 -1.03 -6.66
N ILE A 139 -15.85 -2.29 -7.08
CA ILE A 139 -14.83 -3.20 -6.54
C ILE A 139 -14.22 -3.97 -7.72
N GLY A 140 -12.89 -3.90 -7.89
CA GLY A 140 -12.20 -4.57 -8.99
C GLY A 140 -12.51 -3.94 -10.35
N THR A 141 -13.51 -4.45 -11.08
CA THR A 141 -13.84 -3.90 -12.40
C THR A 141 -14.72 -2.67 -12.26
N HIS A 142 -14.24 -1.52 -12.74
CA HIS A 142 -15.00 -0.27 -12.72
C HIS A 142 -15.71 0.00 -14.05
N GLN A 143 -16.97 0.42 -13.97
CA GLN A 143 -17.80 0.76 -15.13
C GLN A 143 -18.14 2.25 -15.16
N ASN A 144 -18.20 2.88 -13.99
CA ASN A 144 -18.43 4.31 -13.89
C ASN A 144 -17.11 5.07 -14.16
N PRO A 145 -17.06 5.97 -15.16
CA PRO A 145 -15.86 6.76 -15.45
C PRO A 145 -15.45 7.71 -14.32
N ALA A 146 -16.31 7.92 -13.31
CA ALA A 146 -15.95 8.65 -12.09
C ALA A 146 -14.95 7.90 -11.20
N PHE A 147 -14.74 6.60 -11.42
CA PHE A 147 -13.82 5.78 -10.65
C PHE A 147 -12.65 5.30 -11.50
N ILE A 148 -11.45 5.36 -10.93
CA ILE A 148 -10.23 4.85 -11.53
C ILE A 148 -10.13 3.37 -11.15
N GLY A 149 -10.10 2.49 -12.15
CA GLY A 149 -9.92 1.06 -11.94
C GLY A 149 -8.47 0.69 -11.64
N PRO A 150 -8.23 -0.46 -10.97
CA PRO A 150 -6.89 -0.95 -10.70
C PRO A 150 -6.20 -1.42 -11.98
N ILE A 151 -4.86 -1.32 -11.98
CA ILE A 151 -4.03 -1.90 -13.04
C ILE A 151 -4.17 -3.43 -13.02
N VAL A 152 -4.27 -4.01 -11.83
CA VAL A 152 -4.56 -5.42 -11.63
C VAL A 152 -5.30 -5.62 -10.32
N PHE A 153 -6.23 -6.57 -10.33
CA PHE A 153 -6.84 -7.12 -9.13
C PHE A 153 -6.90 -8.64 -9.17
N TRP A 154 -6.90 -9.27 -8.00
CA TRP A 154 -7.00 -10.73 -7.87
C TRP A 154 -8.39 -11.15 -7.42
N GLN A 155 -9.09 -11.92 -8.25
CA GLN A 155 -10.38 -12.53 -7.91
C GLN A 155 -10.33 -13.32 -6.58
N ASN A 156 -9.24 -14.06 -6.37
CA ASN A 156 -8.95 -14.76 -5.13
C ASN A 156 -8.02 -13.94 -4.22
N SER A 157 -8.22 -14.07 -2.92
CA SER A 157 -7.47 -13.31 -1.92
C SER A 157 -5.95 -13.42 -2.08
N THR A 158 -5.32 -12.30 -2.38
CA THR A 158 -3.88 -12.07 -2.52
C THR A 158 -3.50 -10.79 -1.75
N PRO A 159 -3.70 -10.71 -0.42
CA PRO A 159 -3.68 -9.43 0.32
C PRO A 159 -2.28 -8.77 0.29
N PRO A 160 -2.09 -7.67 -0.44
CA PRO A 160 -0.80 -7.05 -0.69
C PRO A 160 -0.49 -5.97 0.35
N THR A 161 0.78 -5.70 0.58
CA THR A 161 1.23 -4.77 1.62
C THR A 161 2.37 -3.88 1.14
N GLY A 162 3.58 -3.98 1.71
CA GLY A 162 4.71 -3.21 1.22
C GLY A 162 5.04 -3.54 -0.23
N MET A 163 5.52 -2.53 -0.94
CA MET A 163 5.95 -2.65 -2.33
C MET A 163 7.12 -1.73 -2.61
N THR A 164 7.92 -2.08 -3.61
CA THR A 164 8.99 -1.24 -4.13
C THR A 164 9.22 -1.58 -5.60
N PHE A 165 9.62 -0.59 -6.39
CA PHE A 165 10.24 -0.89 -7.68
C PHE A 165 11.68 -1.36 -7.44
N PHE A 166 12.12 -2.35 -8.21
CA PHE A 166 13.50 -2.84 -8.22
C PHE A 166 13.84 -3.34 -9.62
N ARG A 167 14.90 -2.78 -10.22
CA ARG A 167 15.30 -3.06 -11.61
C ARG A 167 14.11 -2.97 -12.60
N LYS A 168 13.30 -1.91 -12.46
CA LYS A 168 12.07 -1.58 -13.23
C LYS A 168 10.81 -2.40 -12.93
N ASP A 169 10.92 -3.55 -12.26
CA ASP A 169 9.76 -4.35 -11.91
C ASP A 169 9.20 -3.96 -10.55
N LEU A 170 7.89 -4.09 -10.37
CA LEU A 170 7.23 -3.83 -9.11
C LEU A 170 7.21 -5.09 -8.25
N PHE A 171 7.88 -5.04 -7.10
CA PHE A 171 7.86 -6.11 -6.10
C PHE A 171 6.84 -5.80 -5.02
N VAL A 172 5.99 -6.77 -4.69
CA VAL A 172 4.88 -6.60 -3.72
C VAL A 172 4.88 -7.75 -2.71
N ALA A 173 5.00 -7.43 -1.43
CA ALA A 173 4.87 -8.38 -0.34
C ALA A 173 3.40 -8.76 -0.15
N SER A 174 3.10 -10.06 -0.04
CA SER A 174 1.73 -10.54 0.17
C SER A 174 1.59 -11.37 1.43
N LEU A 175 0.49 -11.12 2.17
CA LEU A 175 0.23 -11.72 3.46
C LEU A 175 -0.32 -13.14 3.34
N ARG A 176 -1.62 -13.30 3.10
CA ARG A 176 -2.26 -14.63 3.04
C ARG A 176 -1.74 -15.45 1.85
N SER A 177 -1.34 -14.76 0.79
CA SER A 177 -0.78 -15.37 -0.41
C SER A 177 0.64 -15.93 -0.20
N GLN A 178 1.33 -15.48 0.86
CA GLN A 178 2.65 -15.97 1.28
C GLN A 178 3.70 -15.97 0.16
N ALA A 179 3.68 -14.93 -0.67
CA ALA A 179 4.56 -14.80 -1.82
C ALA A 179 5.11 -13.38 -1.91
N LEU A 180 6.32 -13.26 -2.44
CA LEU A 180 6.78 -12.01 -3.02
C LEU A 180 6.32 -12.00 -4.48
N LEU A 181 5.45 -11.06 -4.85
CA LEU A 181 5.00 -10.93 -6.22
C LEU A 181 5.97 -10.02 -6.98
N ARG A 182 6.38 -10.42 -8.17
CA ARG A 182 7.11 -9.56 -9.12
C ARG A 182 6.19 -9.29 -10.29
N ILE A 183 5.80 -8.04 -10.45
CA ILE A 183 4.87 -7.57 -11.47
C ILE A 183 5.67 -6.84 -12.52
N ILE A 184 5.70 -7.40 -13.72
CA ILE A 184 6.35 -6.79 -14.88
C ILE A 184 5.32 -5.90 -15.56
N LEU A 185 5.59 -4.60 -15.52
CA LEU A 185 4.73 -3.57 -16.10
C LEU A 185 5.29 -3.12 -17.45
N GLU A 186 4.40 -2.81 -18.39
CA GLU A 186 4.74 -2.09 -19.60
C GLU A 186 3.81 -0.88 -19.78
N ILE A 187 4.31 0.17 -20.44
CA ILE A 187 3.50 1.33 -20.79
C ILE A 187 3.09 1.17 -22.26
N LYS A 188 1.79 1.08 -22.51
CA LYS A 188 1.20 0.98 -23.85
C LYS A 188 0.10 2.01 -23.99
N ASP A 189 0.18 2.81 -25.05
CA ASP A 189 -0.77 3.90 -25.33
C ASP A 189 -0.93 4.86 -24.13
N GLY A 190 0.16 5.13 -23.42
CA GLY A 190 0.19 6.00 -22.24
C GLY A 190 -0.35 5.38 -20.94
N ASN A 191 -0.70 4.09 -20.93
CA ASN A 191 -1.27 3.40 -19.78
C ASN A 191 -0.39 2.24 -19.33
N TYR A 192 -0.32 2.01 -18.02
CA TYR A 192 0.33 0.82 -17.46
C TYR A 192 -0.49 -0.44 -17.71
N GLN A 193 0.17 -1.48 -18.20
CA GLN A 193 -0.39 -2.82 -18.38
C GLN A 193 0.49 -3.85 -17.68
N VAL A 194 -0.14 -4.88 -17.11
CA VAL A 194 0.59 -6.03 -16.56
C VAL A 194 0.96 -6.96 -17.70
N LYS A 195 2.26 -7.13 -17.93
CA LYS A 195 2.79 -8.12 -18.87
C LYS A 195 2.83 -9.51 -18.23
N GLU A 196 3.31 -9.60 -17.00
CA GLU A 196 3.47 -10.86 -16.28
C GLU A 196 3.49 -10.63 -14.76
N ILE A 197 3.02 -11.64 -14.01
CA ILE A 197 3.12 -11.70 -12.55
C ILE A 197 3.79 -13.01 -12.15
N GLU A 198 4.99 -12.90 -11.62
CA GLU A 198 5.70 -14.03 -11.03
C GLU A 198 5.41 -14.10 -9.52
N ARG A 199 5.37 -15.32 -8.98
CA ARG A 199 5.17 -15.58 -7.54
C ARG A 199 6.42 -16.22 -6.97
N TRP A 200 7.25 -15.43 -6.31
CA TRP A 200 8.51 -15.91 -5.75
C TRP A 200 8.31 -16.55 -4.38
N PHE A 201 9.12 -17.56 -4.11
CA PHE A 201 9.17 -18.31 -2.85
C PHE A 201 7.86 -19.01 -2.46
N ALA A 202 6.96 -19.25 -3.42
CA ALA A 202 5.70 -19.93 -3.18
C ALA A 202 5.50 -21.08 -4.18
N SER A 203 5.01 -22.21 -3.70
CA SER A 203 4.63 -23.38 -4.52
C SER A 203 3.13 -23.43 -4.81
N GLY A 204 2.35 -22.49 -4.28
CA GLY A 204 0.91 -22.39 -4.49
C GLY A 204 0.30 -21.10 -3.94
N PRO A 205 -1.03 -20.95 -4.00
CA PRO A 205 -1.72 -19.71 -3.66
C PRO A 205 -1.61 -19.26 -2.20
N SER A 206 -1.23 -20.15 -1.28
CA SER A 206 -1.01 -19.84 0.15
C SER A 206 0.03 -20.78 0.77
N ALA A 207 1.05 -21.15 -0.02
CA ALA A 207 2.08 -22.11 0.35
C ALA A 207 3.47 -21.50 0.09
N GLY A 208 3.85 -20.54 0.94
CA GLY A 208 5.11 -19.81 0.85
C GLY A 208 6.20 -20.37 1.75
N ARG A 209 7.44 -20.39 1.27
CA ARG A 209 8.63 -20.78 2.04
C ARG A 209 8.80 -19.95 3.32
N PHE A 210 8.54 -18.66 3.25
CA PHE A 210 8.73 -17.72 4.37
C PHE A 210 7.45 -17.40 5.13
N GLY A 211 6.31 -17.96 4.71
CA GLY A 211 5.00 -17.57 5.24
C GLY A 211 4.58 -16.17 4.78
N ARG A 212 3.93 -15.41 5.68
CA ARG A 212 3.32 -14.11 5.40
C ARG A 212 4.41 -13.04 5.25
N LEU A 213 4.35 -12.25 4.18
CA LEU A 213 5.26 -11.11 3.95
C LEU A 213 4.52 -9.79 4.14
N ARG A 214 5.14 -8.84 4.84
CA ARG A 214 4.57 -7.51 5.18
C ARG A 214 5.22 -6.38 4.40
N ASP A 215 6.51 -6.49 4.15
CA ASP A 215 7.25 -5.41 3.52
C ASP A 215 8.31 -5.93 2.56
N VAL A 216 8.56 -5.13 1.53
CA VAL A 216 9.68 -5.29 0.61
C VAL A 216 10.22 -3.92 0.25
N VAL A 217 11.52 -3.72 0.44
CA VAL A 217 12.20 -2.46 0.14
C VAL A 217 13.55 -2.74 -0.51
N GLU A 218 14.01 -1.83 -1.37
CA GLU A 218 15.41 -1.80 -1.80
C GLU A 218 16.26 -1.12 -0.72
N GLY A 219 17.32 -1.81 -0.28
CA GLY A 219 18.28 -1.26 0.67
C GLY A 219 19.37 -0.44 0.00
N PRO A 220 20.18 0.32 0.77
CA PRO A 220 21.25 1.15 0.23
C PRO A 220 22.40 0.35 -0.42
N ASP A 221 22.45 -0.97 -0.19
CA ASP A 221 23.40 -1.88 -0.84
C ASP A 221 22.89 -2.43 -2.19
N GLY A 222 21.73 -1.95 -2.66
CA GLY A 222 21.12 -2.38 -3.93
C GLY A 222 20.49 -3.77 -3.89
N ASN A 223 20.25 -4.32 -2.69
CA ASN A 223 19.53 -5.59 -2.51
C ASN A 223 18.11 -5.35 -2.03
N LEU A 224 17.23 -6.32 -2.29
CA LEU A 224 15.89 -6.32 -1.72
C LEU A 224 15.88 -6.91 -0.30
N TYR A 225 15.10 -6.28 0.58
CA TYR A 225 14.87 -6.73 1.95
C TYR A 225 13.40 -7.07 2.15
N LEU A 226 13.10 -8.26 2.71
CA LEU A 226 11.75 -8.74 3.00
C LEU A 226 11.50 -8.82 4.49
N LEU A 227 10.34 -8.37 4.95
CA LEU A 227 9.88 -8.54 6.33
C LEU A 227 8.79 -9.61 6.41
N THR A 228 8.98 -10.64 7.25
CA THR A 228 7.92 -11.62 7.54
C THR A 228 6.92 -11.08 8.59
N SER A 229 5.72 -11.65 8.60
CA SER A 229 4.64 -11.27 9.54
C SER A 229 3.79 -12.47 9.94
N ASN A 230 4.46 -13.55 10.31
CA ASN A 230 3.88 -14.79 10.75
C ASN A 230 3.27 -14.67 12.15
N ARG A 231 3.74 -13.72 12.97
CA ARG A 231 3.24 -13.46 14.34
C ARG A 231 2.10 -12.46 14.44
N ASP A 232 1.51 -12.02 13.32
CA ASP A 232 0.41 -11.04 13.31
C ASP A 232 -0.97 -11.59 13.75
N GLY A 233 -1.00 -12.80 14.32
CA GLY A 233 -2.21 -13.52 14.72
C GLY A 233 -2.93 -14.26 13.59
N ARG A 234 -2.44 -14.17 12.34
CA ARG A 234 -3.02 -14.85 11.16
C ARG A 234 -2.05 -15.82 10.48
N GLY A 235 -0.82 -15.94 10.97
CA GLY A 235 0.19 -16.86 10.47
C GLY A 235 0.32 -18.14 11.28
N ARG A 236 1.33 -18.96 10.93
CA ARG A 236 1.77 -20.14 11.67
C ARG A 236 3.25 -19.96 12.03
N PRO A 237 3.57 -19.20 13.11
CA PRO A 237 4.94 -18.86 13.46
C PRO A 237 5.84 -20.09 13.61
N GLN A 238 7.07 -19.97 13.13
CA GLN A 238 8.16 -20.91 13.37
C GLN A 238 9.18 -20.32 14.35
N PRO A 239 10.07 -21.16 14.94
CA PRO A 239 11.21 -20.64 15.68
C PRO A 239 12.02 -19.66 14.81
N GLY A 240 12.31 -18.47 15.34
CA GLY A 240 13.01 -17.41 14.62
C GLY A 240 12.11 -16.40 13.90
N ASP A 241 10.79 -16.61 13.81
CA ASP A 241 9.87 -15.58 13.31
C ASP A 241 9.68 -14.43 14.32
N ASP A 242 9.41 -13.20 13.88
CA ASP A 242 9.49 -12.72 12.49
C ASP A 242 10.94 -12.30 12.14
N ALA A 243 11.26 -12.19 10.85
CA ALA A 243 12.62 -11.92 10.37
C ALA A 243 12.66 -10.93 9.20
N ILE A 244 13.82 -10.29 9.06
CA ILE A 244 14.21 -9.51 7.88
C ILE A 244 15.16 -10.35 7.04
N TRP A 245 14.82 -10.60 5.79
CA TRP A 245 15.62 -11.36 4.83
C TRP A 245 16.23 -10.42 3.79
N ARG A 246 17.52 -10.60 3.50
CA ARG A 246 18.18 -9.94 2.36
C ARG A 246 18.26 -10.89 1.18
N LEU A 247 17.78 -10.46 0.03
CA LEU A 247 17.81 -11.18 -1.24
C LEU A 247 19.09 -10.80 -1.99
N ILE A 248 19.95 -11.78 -2.27
CA ILE A 248 21.18 -11.56 -3.04
C ILE A 248 20.95 -12.02 -4.47
N PHE A 249 21.20 -11.14 -5.42
CA PHE A 249 21.15 -11.44 -6.84
C PHE A 249 22.56 -11.75 -7.36
N PRO A 250 22.73 -12.80 -8.18
CA PRO A 250 24.00 -13.09 -8.84
C PRO A 250 24.37 -12.02 -9.87
#